data_AF-A0A924RWT6-F1
#
_entry.id   AF-A0A924RWT6-F1
#
_cell.length_a   1.000
_cell.length_b   1.000
_cell.length_c   1.000
_cell.angle_alpha   90.00
_cell.angle_beta   90.00
_cell.angle_gamma   90.00
#
_symmetry.space_group_name_H-M   'P 1'
#
loop_
_entity.id
_entity.type
_entity.pdbx_description
1 polymer ?
#
loop_
_entity_poly.entity_id
_entity_poly.type
_entity_poly.pdbx_seq_one_letter_code
_entity_poly.pdbx_strand_id
1 'polypeptide(L)' 'AYTDSTELEFGIKNRSFKSFRDAALENNWARFYGGIHFHPSCIVSTDQGKNVGNYVVTKLKMKKDK' A
#
# COMPACT_ATOMS: atom_id res chain seq x y z
N ALA A 1 -4.72 -12.76 -3.09
CA ALA A 1 -5.93 -12.14 -2.52
C ALA A 1 -5.95 -12.37 -1.02
N TYR A 2 -6.52 -11.43 -0.27
CA TYR A 2 -6.73 -11.54 1.18
C TYR A 2 -7.92 -10.67 1.61
N THR A 3 -8.44 -10.93 2.81
CA THR A 3 -9.43 -10.07 3.47
C THR A 3 -8.73 -9.32 4.59
N ASP A 4 -8.76 -7.99 4.53
CA ASP A 4 -8.24 -7.12 5.56
C ASP A 4 -9.29 -6.89 6.64
N SER A 5 -8.99 -7.33 7.86
CA SER A 5 -9.82 -7.17 9.06
C SER A 5 -9.18 -6.29 10.11
N THR A 6 -8.08 -5.59 9.78
CA THR A 6 -7.28 -4.81 10.74
C THR A 6 -8.10 -3.69 11.38
N GLU A 7 -9.09 -3.14 10.67
CA GLU A 7 -9.91 -2.02 11.13
C GLU A 7 -11.17 -2.43 11.92
N LEU A 8 -11.39 -3.73 12.17
CA LEU A 8 -12.59 -4.21 12.89
C LEU A 8 -12.67 -3.67 14.32
N GLU A 9 -11.52 -3.51 14.99
CA GLU A 9 -11.48 -2.95 16.35
C GLU A 9 -11.96 -1.49 16.41
N PHE A 10 -11.89 -0.78 15.28
CA PHE A 10 -12.39 0.60 15.14
C PHE A 10 -13.83 0.65 14.60
N GLY A 11 -14.51 -0.51 14.49
CA GLY A 11 -15.89 -0.60 14.00
C GLY A 11 -16.05 -0.47 12.48
N ILE A 12 -14.95 -0.53 11.72
CA ILE A 12 -14.97 -0.45 10.25
C ILE A 12 -15.02 -1.86 9.68
N LYS A 13 -15.94 -2.09 8.73
CA LYS A 13 -16.12 -3.41 8.10
C LYS A 13 -14.87 -3.84 7.33
N ASN A 14 -14.62 -5.14 7.31
CA ASN A 14 -13.56 -5.76 6.53
C ASN A 14 -13.68 -5.45 5.03
N ARG A 15 -12.53 -5.48 4.35
CA ARG A 15 -12.44 -5.29 2.89
C ARG A 15 -11.62 -6.40 2.27
N SER A 16 -11.98 -6.84 1.07
CA SER A 16 -11.26 -7.90 0.36
C SER A 16 -10.49 -7.33 -0.82
N PHE A 17 -9.21 -7.71 -0.93
CA PHE A 17 -8.30 -7.22 -1.96
C PHE A 17 -7.73 -8.35 -2.79
N LYS A 18 -7.55 -8.10 -4.09
CA LYS A 18 -6.99 -9.10 -5.02
C LYS A 18 -5.49 -9.31 -4.77
N SER A 19 -4.79 -8.25 -4.36
CA SER A 19 -3.35 -8.27 -4.07
C SER A 19 -2.96 -7.16 -3.08
N PHE A 20 -1.75 -7.22 -2.52
CA PHE A 20 -1.21 -6.11 -1.72
C PHE A 20 -1.10 -4.79 -2.51
N ARG A 21 -0.92 -4.86 -3.83
CA ARG A 21 -0.86 -3.67 -4.69
C ARG A 21 -2.24 -3.03 -4.87
N ASP A 22 -3.28 -3.85 -4.93
CA ASP A 22 -4.68 -3.42 -5.00
C ASP A 22 -5.06 -2.61 -3.75
N ALA A 23 -4.74 -3.14 -2.56
CA ALA A 23 -4.92 -2.43 -1.29
C ALA A 23 -4.11 -1.12 -1.21
N ALA A 24 -2.84 -1.14 -1.62
CA ALA A 24 -1.98 0.05 -1.61
C ALA A 24 -2.50 1.16 -2.54
N LEU A 25 -3.03 0.81 -3.72
CA LEU A 25 -3.64 1.76 -4.65
C LEU A 25 -4.90 2.37 -4.05
N GLU A 26 -5.78 1.56 -3.49
CA GLU A 26 -7.00 2.05 -2.83
C GLU A 26 -6.67 3.02 -1.69
N ASN A 27 -5.71 2.67 -0.82
CA ASN A 27 -5.25 3.52 0.27
C ASN A 27 -4.71 4.88 -0.24
N ASN A 28 -3.94 4.88 -1.33
CA ASN A 28 -3.41 6.10 -1.91
C ASN A 28 -4.53 7.00 -2.51
N TRP A 29 -5.51 6.40 -3.18
CA TRP A 29 -6.66 7.13 -3.74
C TRP A 29 -7.59 7.68 -2.64
N ALA A 30 -7.71 6.99 -1.50
CA ALA A 30 -8.48 7.48 -0.35
C ALA A 30 -7.99 8.87 0.14
N ARG A 31 -6.71 9.19 -0.06
CA ARG A 31 -6.13 10.49 0.30
C ARG A 31 -6.65 11.64 -0.58
N PHE A 32 -6.85 11.36 -1.87
CA PHE A 32 -7.45 12.30 -2.81
C PHE A 32 -8.94 12.45 -2.53
N TYR A 33 -9.66 11.34 -2.36
CA TYR A 33 -11.10 11.39 -2.03
C TYR A 33 -11.38 12.05 -0.68
N GLY A 34 -10.46 11.92 0.29
CA GLY A 34 -10.52 12.64 1.56
C GLY A 34 -10.19 14.14 1.48
N GLY A 35 -9.82 14.66 0.30
CA GLY A 35 -9.55 16.09 0.10
C GLY A 35 -8.27 16.63 0.73
N ILE A 36 -7.34 15.74 1.11
CA ILE A 36 -6.13 16.10 1.88
C ILE A 36 -4.83 15.98 1.07
N HIS A 37 -4.85 15.40 -0.12
CA HIS A 37 -3.71 15.36 -1.03
C HIS A 37 -4.15 15.68 -2.47
N PHE A 38 -3.33 16.47 -3.19
CA PHE A 38 -3.55 16.72 -4.62
C PHE A 38 -3.34 15.45 -5.44
N HIS A 39 -4.14 15.26 -6.49
CA HIS A 39 -4.08 14.11 -7.38
C HIS A 39 -2.66 13.83 -7.95
N PRO A 40 -1.89 14.84 -8.44
CA PRO A 40 -0.53 14.59 -8.91
C PRO A 40 0.38 14.01 -7.82
N SER A 41 0.23 14.45 -6.57
CA SER A 41 1.02 13.96 -5.44
C SER A 41 0.75 12.48 -5.18
N CYS A 42 -0.51 12.04 -5.28
CA CYS A 42 -0.90 10.62 -5.15
C CYS A 42 -0.28 9.72 -6.23
N ILE A 43 -0.14 10.20 -7.47
CA ILE A 43 0.50 9.43 -8.55
C ILE A 43 2.00 9.31 -8.29
N VAL A 44 2.66 10.43 -8.02
CA VAL A 44 4.12 10.47 -7.82
C VAL A 44 4.53 9.66 -6.58
N SER A 45 3.79 9.78 -5.47
CA SER A 45 4.09 9.04 -4.23
C SER A 45 3.97 7.52 -4.43
N THR A 46 3.01 7.07 -5.25
CA THR A 46 2.84 5.65 -5.58
C THR A 46 4.05 5.10 -6.31
N ASP A 47 4.60 5.83 -7.28
CA ASP A 47 5.80 5.42 -8.00
C ASP A 47 7.04 5.43 -7.08
N GLN A 48 7.22 6.50 -6.31
CA GLN A 48 8.32 6.62 -5.36
C GLN A 48 8.32 5.48 -4.33
N GLY A 49 7.16 5.15 -3.76
CA GLY A 49 7.02 4.06 -2.80
C GLY A 49 7.43 2.70 -3.38
N LYS A 50 7.10 2.43 -4.65
CA LYS A 50 7.55 1.22 -5.36
C LYS A 50 9.07 1.20 -5.52
N ASN A 51 9.67 2.32 -5.92
CA ASN A 51 11.11 2.43 -6.12
C ASN A 51 11.89 2.21 -4.82
N VAL A 52 11.44 2.82 -3.72
CA VAL A 52 12.03 2.61 -2.39
C VAL A 52 11.88 1.17 -1.94
N GLY A 53 10.68 0.59 -2.08
CA GLY A 53 10.42 -0.81 -1.73
C GLY A 53 11.34 -1.77 -2.50
N ASN A 54 11.45 -1.57 -3.83
CA ASN A 54 12.35 -2.34 -4.69
C ASN A 54 13.81 -2.21 -4.25
N TYR A 55 14.27 -0.99 -3.97
CA TYR A 55 15.62 -0.77 -3.47
C TYR A 55 15.88 -1.56 -2.18
N VAL A 56 14.97 -1.49 -1.20
CA VAL A 56 15.11 -2.19 0.08
C VAL A 56 15.20 -3.70 -0.12
N VAL A 57 14.29 -4.30 -0.88
CA VAL A 57 14.27 -5.77 -1.08
C VAL A 57 15.48 -6.27 -1.89
N THR A 58 16.03 -5.44 -2.78
CA THR A 58 17.26 -5.77 -3.51
C THR A 58 18.51 -5.64 -2.63
N LYS A 59 18.52 -4.69 -1.67
CA LYS A 59 19.68 -4.44 -0.81
C LYS A 59 19.75 -5.38 0.40
N LEU A 60 18.62 -5.72 1.00
CA LEU A 60 18.60 -6.55 2.20
C LEU A 60 18.69 -8.05 1.85
N LYS A 61 19.81 -8.67 2.23
CA LYS A 61 20.00 -10.13 2.16
C LYS A 61 19.54 -10.78 3.46
N MET A 62 18.26 -11.13 3.51
CA MET A 62 17.62 -11.66 4.74
C MET A 62 17.68 -13.18 4.86
N LYS A 63 17.84 -13.90 3.74
CA LYS A 63 18.02 -15.36 3.73
C LYS A 63 19.49 -15.66 3.48
N LYS A 64 20.06 -16.59 4.26
CA LYS A 64 21.35 -17.19 3.90
C LYS A 64 21.15 -18.01 2.63
N ASP A 65 22.11 -17.89 1.71
CA ASP A 65 22.22 -18.82 0.59
C ASP A 65 22.30 -20.25 1.17
N LYS A 66 21.52 -21.17 0.61
CA LYS A 66 21.50 -22.57 1.06
C LYS A 66 22.80 -23.27 0.75
#